data_AF-A0A4S8L396-F1
#
_entry.id   AF-A0A4S8L396-F1
#
_cell.length_a   1.000
_cell.length_b   1.000
_cell.length_c   1.000
_cell.angle_alpha   90.00
_cell.angle_beta   90.00
_cell.angle_gamma   90.00
#
_symmetry.space_group_name_H-M   'P 1'
#
loop_
_entity.id
_entity.type
_entity.pdbx_description
1 polymer ?
#
loop_
_entity_poly.entity_id
_entity_poly.type
_entity_poly.pdbx_seq_one_letter_code
_entity_poly.pdbx_strand_id
1 'polypeptide(L)'
;LKPVPPTEYDGTPDARVLHRFCQECRDYLEAGKVKPHRQVFTISRFLKGTAWEFYLNTVAGNVYSWNLETFWVELLNYCFPTNYIGKLRKDIDRCYQNSRNIKTYVHELQELFNLVGQTDERTSVTRLWKGFRESIRTELYLAGLHPEISFWNEV
;
A
#
# COMPACT_ATOMS: atom_id res chain seq x y z
N LEU A 1 8.41 -11.38 -24.59
CA LEU A 1 9.32 -10.43 -23.90
C LEU A 1 9.74 -11.04 -22.57
N LYS A 2 10.99 -10.86 -22.15
CA LYS A 2 11.41 -11.28 -20.80
C LYS A 2 10.81 -10.30 -19.76
N PRO A 3 10.30 -10.78 -18.62
CA PRO A 3 9.81 -9.90 -17.56
C PRO A 3 10.93 -8.99 -17.02
N VAL A 4 10.59 -7.73 -16.71
CA VAL A 4 11.53 -6.80 -16.07
C VAL A 4 11.66 -7.16 -14.60
N PRO A 5 12.86 -7.49 -14.08
CA PRO A 5 13.03 -7.91 -12.70
C PRO A 5 12.75 -6.75 -11.73
N PRO A 6 12.23 -7.03 -10.53
CA PRO A 6 12.06 -6.02 -9.48
C PRO A 6 13.40 -5.45 -9.01
N THR A 7 13.37 -4.21 -8.54
CA THR A 7 14.44 -3.61 -7.76
C THR A 7 14.55 -4.38 -6.44
N GLU A 8 15.77 -4.71 -6.02
CA GLU A 8 15.97 -5.43 -4.75
C GLU A 8 15.48 -4.63 -3.53
N TYR A 9 14.90 -5.34 -2.56
CA TYR A 9 14.46 -4.79 -1.29
C TYR A 9 15.31 -5.30 -0.13
N ASP A 10 15.86 -4.39 0.66
CA ASP A 10 16.80 -4.68 1.75
C ASP A 10 16.15 -4.77 3.14
N GLY A 11 14.84 -4.52 3.24
CA GLY A 11 14.14 -4.41 4.51
C GLY A 11 14.09 -3.00 5.09
N THR A 12 14.48 -1.97 4.33
CA THR A 12 14.32 -0.57 4.75
C THR A 12 12.87 -0.29 5.16
N PRO A 13 12.61 0.24 6.38
CA PRO A 13 11.26 0.52 6.87
C PRO A 13 10.65 1.79 6.24
N ASP A 14 10.60 1.81 4.91
CA ASP A 14 9.98 2.84 4.08
C ASP A 14 8.83 2.24 3.28
N ALA A 15 7.62 2.72 3.58
CA ALA A 15 6.38 2.30 2.96
C ALA A 15 6.39 2.39 1.43
N ARG A 16 6.95 3.48 0.88
CA ARG A 16 6.98 3.74 -0.56
C ARG A 16 7.93 2.76 -1.24
N VAL A 17 9.07 2.49 -0.59
CA VAL A 17 10.04 1.50 -1.08
C VAL A 17 9.43 0.10 -1.10
N LEU A 18 8.77 -0.31 -0.01
CA LEU A 18 8.08 -1.61 0.04
C LEU A 18 6.94 -1.69 -0.97
N HIS A 19 6.11 -0.63 -1.09
CA HIS A 19 4.99 -0.62 -2.03
C HIS A 19 5.47 -0.76 -3.48
N ARG A 20 6.52 -0.02 -3.86
CA ARG A 20 7.17 -0.16 -5.16
C ARG A 20 7.65 -1.60 -5.38
N PHE A 21 8.34 -2.18 -4.40
CA PHE A 21 8.82 -3.56 -4.49
C PHE A 21 7.68 -4.57 -4.70
N CYS A 22 6.60 -4.46 -3.92
CA CYS A 22 5.41 -5.30 -4.06
C CYS A 22 4.80 -5.17 -5.46
N GLN A 23 4.71 -3.96 -6.01
CA GLN A 23 4.13 -3.73 -7.33
C GLN A 23 5.02 -4.32 -8.44
N GLU A 24 6.32 -4.03 -8.42
CA GLU A 24 7.28 -4.60 -9.37
C GLU A 24 7.29 -6.14 -9.32
N CYS A 25 7.17 -6.72 -8.11
CA CYS A 25 7.04 -8.17 -7.95
C CYS A 25 5.75 -8.72 -8.57
N ARG A 26 4.60 -8.07 -8.38
CA ARG A 26 3.34 -8.50 -9.02
C ARG A 26 3.46 -8.50 -10.54
N ASP A 27 3.95 -7.41 -11.11
CA ASP A 27 4.13 -7.25 -12.55
C ASP A 27 5.10 -8.30 -13.10
N TYR A 28 6.21 -8.56 -12.38
CA TYR A 28 7.19 -9.59 -12.75
C TYR A 28 6.61 -11.02 -12.73
N LEU A 29 5.87 -11.36 -11.67
CA LEU A 29 5.26 -12.68 -11.51
C LEU A 29 4.15 -12.92 -12.55
N GLU A 30 3.35 -11.90 -12.85
CA GLU A 30 2.29 -11.95 -13.85
C GLU A 30 2.87 -12.12 -15.26
N ALA A 31 3.80 -11.24 -15.65
CA ALA A 31 4.49 -11.34 -16.93
C ALA A 31 5.24 -12.66 -17.09
N GLY A 32 5.79 -13.20 -16.00
CA GLY A 32 6.46 -14.49 -15.95
C GLY A 32 5.53 -15.71 -15.87
N LYS A 33 4.21 -15.51 -15.74
CA LYS A 33 3.21 -16.57 -15.52
C LYS A 33 3.60 -17.55 -14.40
N VAL A 34 4.14 -17.00 -13.31
CA VAL A 34 4.68 -17.81 -12.21
C VAL A 34 3.54 -18.46 -11.43
N LYS A 35 3.57 -19.79 -11.30
CA LYS A 35 2.55 -20.54 -10.55
C LYS A 35 2.51 -20.11 -9.08
N PRO A 36 1.32 -20.03 -8.43
CA PRO A 36 1.17 -19.54 -7.06
C PRO A 36 2.16 -20.10 -6.04
N HIS A 37 2.31 -21.43 -5.98
CA HIS A 37 3.24 -22.09 -5.04
C HIS A 37 4.72 -21.73 -5.25
N ARG A 38 5.12 -21.16 -6.40
CA ARG A 38 6.49 -20.72 -6.68
C ARG A 38 6.70 -19.21 -6.52
N GLN A 39 5.64 -18.44 -6.29
CA GLN A 39 5.73 -16.98 -6.29
C GLN A 39 6.66 -16.47 -5.20
N VAL A 40 6.47 -16.93 -3.95
CA VAL A 40 7.31 -16.52 -2.80
C VAL A 40 8.78 -16.88 -3.00
N PHE A 41 9.06 -18.08 -3.49
CA PHE A 41 10.43 -18.49 -3.85
C PHE A 41 11.02 -17.67 -5.00
N THR A 42 10.18 -17.18 -5.91
CA THR A 42 10.64 -16.37 -7.04
C THR A 42 11.02 -14.97 -6.59
N ILE A 43 10.18 -14.33 -5.78
CA ILE A 43 10.43 -12.98 -5.26
C ILE A 43 11.58 -12.95 -4.24
N SER A 44 11.83 -14.05 -3.52
CA SER A 44 12.88 -14.10 -2.50
C SER A 44 14.29 -13.86 -3.06
N ARG A 45 14.49 -14.09 -4.36
CA ARG A 45 15.73 -13.77 -5.08
C ARG A 45 16.06 -12.28 -5.15
N PHE A 46 15.06 -11.42 -4.90
CA PHE A 46 15.20 -9.96 -4.93
C PHE A 46 15.17 -9.36 -3.52
N LEU A 47 15.33 -10.19 -2.49
CA LEU A 47 15.48 -9.72 -1.11
C LEU A 47 16.98 -9.67 -0.77
N LYS A 48 17.35 -8.68 0.04
CA LYS A 48 18.67 -8.57 0.66
C LYS A 48 18.54 -8.04 2.08
N GLY A 49 19.66 -7.89 2.79
CA GLY A 49 19.69 -7.31 4.13
C GLY A 49 18.68 -7.97 5.08
N THR A 50 17.99 -7.15 5.87
CA THR A 50 16.99 -7.57 6.86
C THR A 50 15.82 -8.34 6.22
N ALA A 51 15.40 -7.98 5.01
CA ALA A 51 14.35 -8.71 4.30
C ALA A 51 14.78 -10.14 3.90
N TRP A 52 16.06 -10.32 3.55
CA TRP A 52 16.63 -11.65 3.28
C TRP A 52 16.81 -12.48 4.55
N GLU A 53 17.20 -11.85 5.66
CA GLU A 53 17.26 -12.50 6.97
C GLU A 53 15.90 -13.04 7.41
N PHE A 54 14.83 -12.26 7.24
CA PHE A 54 13.45 -12.73 7.43
C PHE A 54 13.15 -13.98 6.60
N TYR A 55 13.45 -13.93 5.30
CA TYR A 55 13.18 -15.06 4.42
C TYR A 55 13.91 -16.32 4.89
N LEU A 56 15.19 -16.22 5.21
CA LEU A 56 16.00 -17.36 5.66
C LEU A 56 15.48 -17.96 6.97
N ASN A 57 15.14 -17.11 7.94
CA ASN A 57 14.80 -17.54 9.29
C ASN A 57 13.34 -18.01 9.43
N THR A 58 12.43 -17.50 8.60
CA THR A 58 10.98 -17.71 8.77
C THR A 58 10.33 -18.46 7.61
N VAL A 59 10.78 -18.22 6.37
CA VAL A 59 10.08 -18.66 5.17
C VAL A 59 10.76 -19.86 4.51
N ALA A 60 12.09 -19.86 4.43
CA ALA A 60 12.87 -20.77 3.61
C ALA A 60 12.61 -22.26 3.90
N GLY A 61 12.38 -22.61 5.16
CA GLY A 61 12.12 -24.00 5.59
C GLY A 61 10.85 -24.61 4.99
N ASN A 62 9.87 -23.82 4.58
CA ASN A 62 8.64 -24.32 3.95
C ASN A 62 8.10 -23.36 2.87
N VAL A 63 8.98 -22.74 2.08
CA VAL A 63 8.61 -21.64 1.16
C VAL A 63 7.43 -21.95 0.23
N TYR A 64 7.24 -23.21 -0.17
CA TYR A 64 6.18 -23.62 -1.08
C TYR A 64 4.79 -23.68 -0.45
N SER A 65 4.67 -23.62 0.89
CA SER A 65 3.38 -23.51 1.59
C SER A 65 2.92 -22.05 1.77
N TRP A 66 3.78 -21.07 1.48
CA TRP A 66 3.46 -19.67 1.65
C TRP A 66 2.70 -19.12 0.45
N ASN A 67 1.71 -18.27 0.74
CA ASN A 67 1.08 -17.43 -0.27
C ASN A 67 1.63 -15.99 -0.18
N LEU A 68 1.44 -15.20 -1.25
CA LEU A 68 1.98 -13.84 -1.33
C LEU A 68 1.41 -12.89 -0.27
N GLU A 69 0.11 -12.98 0.04
CA GLU A 69 -0.53 -12.08 0.99
C GLU A 69 0.05 -12.25 2.40
N THR A 70 0.13 -13.49 2.88
CA THR A 70 0.78 -13.81 4.16
C THR A 70 2.25 -13.40 4.14
N PHE A 71 2.97 -13.67 3.05
CA PHE A 71 4.37 -13.27 2.92
C PHE A 71 4.56 -11.75 3.06
N TRP A 72 3.72 -10.94 2.41
CA TRP A 72 3.83 -9.48 2.49
C TRP A 72 3.54 -8.93 3.88
N VAL A 73 2.53 -9.48 4.56
CA VAL A 73 2.18 -9.08 5.94
C VAL A 73 3.33 -9.40 6.88
N GLU A 74 3.88 -10.61 6.82
CA GLU A 74 4.99 -11.03 7.69
C GLU A 74 6.29 -10.30 7.38
N LEU A 75 6.60 -10.04 6.09
CA LEU A 75 7.76 -9.24 5.69
C LEU A 75 7.66 -7.81 6.24
N LEU A 76 6.48 -7.20 6.16
CA LEU A 76 6.23 -5.88 6.73
C LEU A 76 6.38 -5.91 8.25
N ASN A 77 5.79 -6.89 8.94
CA ASN A 77 5.89 -7.03 10.40
C ASN A 77 7.34 -7.21 10.87
N TYR A 78 8.18 -7.87 10.08
CA TYR A 78 9.59 -8.07 10.40
C TYR A 78 10.43 -6.82 10.14
N CYS A 79 10.22 -6.14 9.02
CA CYS A 79 11.06 -5.02 8.59
C CYS A 79 10.67 -3.69 9.25
N PHE A 80 9.40 -3.50 9.61
CA PHE A 80 8.90 -2.24 10.13
C PHE A 80 8.76 -2.25 11.66
N PRO A 81 8.89 -1.09 12.33
CA PRO A 81 8.66 -0.99 13.77
C PRO A 81 7.27 -1.49 14.17
N THR A 82 7.16 -2.08 15.37
CA THR A 82 5.88 -2.51 15.94
C THR A 82 4.84 -1.38 15.88
N ASN A 83 3.62 -1.69 15.43
CA ASN A 83 2.51 -0.74 15.21
C ASN A 83 2.61 0.18 14.00
N TYR A 84 3.47 -0.08 13.02
CA TYR A 84 3.57 0.76 11.81
C TYR A 84 2.23 0.93 11.07
N ILE A 85 1.48 -0.14 10.84
CA ILE A 85 0.12 -0.06 10.26
C ILE A 85 -0.82 0.78 11.13
N GLY A 86 -0.72 0.63 12.46
CA GLY A 86 -1.47 1.44 13.41
C GLY A 86 -1.12 2.93 13.31
N LYS A 87 0.15 3.26 13.04
CA LYS A 87 0.60 4.63 12.78
C LYS A 87 0.05 5.16 11.47
N LEU A 88 0.14 4.41 10.37
CA LEU A 88 -0.43 4.81 9.08
C LEU A 88 -1.94 5.06 9.16
N ARG A 89 -2.68 4.21 9.88
CA ARG A 89 -4.12 4.43 10.12
C ARG A 89 -4.38 5.74 10.88
N LYS A 90 -3.57 6.04 11.91
CA LYS A 90 -3.65 7.33 12.61
C LYS A 90 -3.28 8.51 11.71
N ASP A 91 -2.33 8.33 10.81
CA ASP A 91 -1.92 9.36 9.85
C ASP A 91 -3.05 9.65 8.83
N ILE A 92 -3.77 8.62 8.37
CA ILE A 92 -5.00 8.76 7.57
C ILE A 92 -6.05 9.59 8.32
N ASP A 93 -6.33 9.25 9.58
CA ASP A 93 -7.32 9.97 10.40
C ASP A 93 -6.94 11.44 10.65
N ARG A 94 -5.63 11.73 10.62
CA ARG A 94 -5.05 13.06 10.84
C ARG A 94 -4.73 13.81 9.54
N CYS A 95 -4.94 13.20 8.38
CA CYS A 95 -4.69 13.85 7.10
C CYS A 95 -5.84 14.79 6.74
N TYR A 96 -5.63 16.10 6.90
CA TYR A 96 -6.59 17.16 6.55
C TYR A 96 -5.98 18.12 5.53
N GLN A 97 -6.79 18.66 4.62
CA GLN A 97 -6.34 19.60 3.61
C GLN A 97 -5.58 20.78 4.25
N ASN A 98 -6.11 21.35 5.34
CA ASN A 98 -5.51 22.50 6.05
C ASN A 98 -5.11 23.59 5.05
N SER A 99 -3.95 24.24 5.19
CA SER A 99 -3.46 25.27 4.27
C SER A 99 -3.02 24.74 2.89
N ARG A 100 -2.98 23.41 2.67
CA ARG A 100 -2.51 22.80 1.41
C ARG A 100 -3.54 22.94 0.29
N ASN A 101 -3.06 22.87 -0.95
CA ASN A 101 -3.94 22.76 -2.12
C ASN A 101 -4.61 21.36 -2.15
N ILE A 102 -5.73 21.26 -2.89
CA ILE A 102 -6.53 20.03 -2.99
C ILE A 102 -5.70 18.86 -3.55
N LYS A 103 -4.96 19.09 -4.64
CA LYS A 103 -4.17 18.03 -5.31
C LYS A 103 -3.13 17.40 -4.39
N THR A 104 -2.40 18.20 -3.63
CA THR A 104 -1.40 17.75 -2.66
C THR A 104 -2.05 16.93 -1.55
N TYR A 105 -3.19 17.40 -1.03
CA TYR A 105 -3.93 16.67 -0.01
C TYR A 105 -4.45 15.31 -0.52
N VAL A 106 -5.11 15.30 -1.68
CA VAL A 106 -5.63 14.08 -2.31
C VAL A 106 -4.50 13.08 -2.58
N HIS A 107 -3.37 13.56 -3.11
CA HIS A 107 -2.21 12.71 -3.38
C HIS A 107 -1.68 12.04 -2.10
N GLU A 108 -1.46 12.82 -1.04
CA GLU A 108 -0.95 12.30 0.24
C GLU A 108 -1.91 11.30 0.88
N LEU A 109 -3.22 11.57 0.82
CA LEU A 109 -4.23 10.66 1.34
C LEU A 109 -4.28 9.36 0.52
N GLN A 110 -4.20 9.45 -0.81
CA GLN A 110 -4.16 8.29 -1.70
C GLN A 110 -2.92 7.43 -1.44
N GLU A 111 -1.75 8.05 -1.24
CA GLU A 111 -0.54 7.34 -0.85
C GLU A 111 -0.76 6.57 0.46
N LEU A 112 -1.31 7.20 1.49
CA LEU A 112 -1.58 6.53 2.77
C LEU A 112 -2.56 5.35 2.61
N PHE A 113 -3.62 5.48 1.80
CA PHE A 113 -4.54 4.39 1.50
C PHE A 113 -3.87 3.22 0.79
N ASN A 114 -3.04 3.51 -0.21
CA ASN A 114 -2.29 2.50 -0.94
C ASN A 114 -1.33 1.72 -0.01
N LEU A 115 -0.76 2.39 0.99
CA LEU A 115 0.16 1.77 1.96
C LEU A 115 -0.53 0.86 2.97
N VAL A 116 -1.74 1.19 3.41
CA VAL A 116 -2.51 0.33 4.33
C VAL A 116 -3.38 -0.70 3.61
N GLY A 117 -3.40 -0.68 2.27
CA GLY A 117 -4.26 -1.55 1.45
C GLY A 117 -5.75 -1.24 1.63
N GLN A 118 -6.12 0.03 1.81
CA GLN A 118 -7.52 0.43 1.94
C GLN A 118 -8.25 0.23 0.61
N THR A 119 -9.18 -0.72 0.56
CA THR A 119 -9.96 -1.07 -0.65
C THR A 119 -11.42 -0.66 -0.57
N ASP A 120 -11.95 -0.38 0.62
CA ASP A 120 -13.34 0.08 0.75
C ASP A 120 -13.46 1.54 0.31
N GLU A 121 -14.08 1.73 -0.86
CA GLU A 121 -14.26 3.03 -1.49
C GLU A 121 -15.08 3.99 -0.62
N ARG A 122 -16.09 3.46 0.07
CA ARG A 122 -16.97 4.25 0.94
C ARG A 122 -16.19 4.93 2.07
N THR A 123 -15.33 4.17 2.74
CA THR A 123 -14.42 4.66 3.77
C THR A 123 -13.44 5.68 3.19
N SER A 124 -12.91 5.43 2.00
CA SER A 124 -11.99 6.35 1.32
C SER A 124 -12.66 7.69 1.01
N VAL A 125 -13.83 7.70 0.36
CA VAL A 125 -14.59 8.92 0.04
C VAL A 125 -15.01 9.66 1.31
N THR A 126 -15.51 8.95 2.31
CA THR A 126 -15.91 9.56 3.59
C THR A 126 -14.73 10.25 4.28
N ARG A 127 -13.56 9.61 4.28
CA ARG A 127 -12.35 10.18 4.86
C ARG A 127 -11.83 11.36 4.05
N LEU A 128 -11.82 11.28 2.72
CA LEU A 128 -11.47 12.39 1.82
C LEU A 128 -12.35 13.61 2.10
N TRP A 129 -13.66 13.41 2.11
CA TRP A 129 -14.62 14.47 2.38
C TRP A 129 -14.39 15.12 3.74
N LYS A 130 -14.23 14.31 4.80
CA LYS A 130 -13.98 14.80 6.15
C LYS A 130 -12.65 15.55 6.28
N GLY A 131 -11.69 15.35 5.38
CA GLY A 131 -10.42 16.06 5.41
C GLY A 131 -10.42 17.40 4.65
N PHE A 132 -11.40 17.66 3.78
CA PHE A 132 -11.53 18.96 3.11
C PHE A 132 -11.84 20.11 4.07
N ARG A 133 -11.49 21.32 3.64
CA ARG A 133 -11.96 22.56 4.30
C ARG A 133 -13.48 22.66 4.22
N GLU A 134 -14.06 23.38 5.18
CA GLU A 134 -15.50 23.63 5.22
C GLU A 134 -16.03 24.26 3.92
N SER A 135 -15.35 25.28 3.38
CA SER A 135 -15.76 25.92 2.13
C SER A 135 -15.88 24.94 0.96
N ILE A 136 -14.94 24.02 0.83
CA ILE A 136 -14.94 23.01 -0.24
C ILE A 136 -16.06 22.00 -0.02
N ARG A 137 -16.26 21.53 1.23
CA ARG A 137 -17.38 20.63 1.54
C ARG A 137 -18.73 21.27 1.18
N THR A 138 -18.91 22.56 1.48
CA THR A 138 -20.12 23.30 1.12
C THR A 138 -20.30 23.37 -0.39
N GLU A 139 -19.24 23.69 -1.15
CA GLU A 139 -19.28 23.73 -2.62
C GLU A 139 -19.61 22.36 -3.23
N LEU A 140 -19.03 21.28 -2.71
CA LEU A 140 -19.33 19.92 -3.15
C LEU A 140 -20.79 19.55 -2.91
N TYR A 141 -21.36 19.91 -1.75
CA TYR A 141 -22.79 19.74 -1.49
C TYR A 141 -23.66 20.56 -2.46
N LEU A 142 -23.28 21.80 -2.75
CA LEU A 142 -23.99 22.65 -3.72
C LEU A 142 -23.93 22.08 -5.15
N ALA A 143 -22.85 21.37 -5.48
CA ALA A 143 -22.72 20.63 -6.73
C ALA A 143 -23.51 19.31 -6.76
N GLY A 144 -24.22 18.96 -5.68
CA GLY A 144 -25.00 17.74 -5.57
C GLY A 144 -24.19 16.49 -5.23
N LEU A 145 -22.91 16.65 -4.88
CA LEU A 145 -22.07 15.55 -4.43
C LEU A 145 -22.34 15.28 -2.94
N HIS A 146 -22.29 14.01 -2.54
CA HIS A 146 -22.48 13.62 -1.15
C HIS A 146 -21.46 12.56 -0.79
N PRO A 147 -20.83 12.64 0.41
CA PRO A 147 -19.87 11.63 0.84
C PRO A 147 -20.51 10.26 0.83
N GLU A 148 -21.85 10.17 0.97
CA GLU A 148 -22.92 9.13 0.77
C GLU A 148 -22.92 8.21 -0.45
N ILE A 149 -22.76 8.85 -1.60
CA ILE A 149 -23.23 8.30 -2.87
C ILE A 149 -22.25 8.60 -4.00
N SER A 150 -21.43 9.65 -3.83
CA SER A 150 -20.42 10.02 -4.81
C SER A 150 -19.24 9.07 -4.74
N PHE A 151 -18.66 8.81 -5.91
CA PHE A 151 -17.45 8.03 -6.09
C PHE A 151 -16.21 8.91 -5.93
N TRP A 152 -15.05 8.29 -5.68
CA TRP A 152 -13.78 9.01 -5.45
C TRP A 152 -13.40 9.93 -6.62
N ASN A 153 -13.67 9.49 -7.85
CA ASN A 153 -13.36 10.24 -9.07
C ASN A 153 -14.33 11.39 -9.38
N GLU A 154 -15.47 11.47 -8.68
CA GLU A 154 -16.44 12.55 -8.81
C GLU A 154 -16.18 13.71 -7.85
N VAL A 155 -15.41 13.44 -6.78
CA VAL A 155 -15.06 14.37 -5.68
C VAL A 155 -13.71 15.03 -5.94
#